data_AF-A0A660E145-F1
#
_entry.id   AF-A0A660E145-F1
#
_cell.length_a   1.000
_cell.length_b   1.000
_cell.length_c   1.000
_cell.angle_alpha   90.00
_cell.angle_beta   90.00
_cell.angle_gamma   90.00
#
_symmetry.space_group_name_H-M   'P 1'
#
loop_
_entity.id
_entity.type
_entity.pdbx_description
1 polymer ?
#
loop_
_entity_poly.entity_id
_entity_poly.type
_entity_poly.pdbx_seq_one_letter_code
_entity_poly.pdbx_strand_id
1 'polypeptide(L)'
;MQEKSVFHINGYVGLVLAVLFVLGGGWLIWSGATDDHIVSVFLGALLIVIAAFGASSLTIVGPNQAKVLTFFGKYIGTIRDSGLFMTVPLTYKFAISLRVRNFNSAILKVNDLRGNPIEIAAVIVFKVVDTSTALFAVDDYEQFVEIQSESAVRHVASEYPYDTFDDAKKITLRSNPTEVSDRLTAELQERLNVAGVEIVETRLTHLAYATEIASAMLQRQQSSAILSARKVIVEGAVSITEETLKRLEKDTNMQISDDQKVQLMNNLMVTIISERGTQPMINTSNVK
;
A
#
# COMPACT_ATOMS: atom_id res chain seq x y z
N MET A 1 -17.96 -11.07 13.31
CA MET A 1 -19.44 -11.04 13.27
C MET A 1 -19.82 -10.31 12.00
N GLN A 2 -20.90 -10.65 11.30
CA GLN A 2 -21.27 -9.89 10.08
C GLN A 2 -22.08 -8.65 10.46
N GLU A 3 -21.77 -7.52 9.83
CA GLU A 3 -22.48 -6.25 10.03
C GLU A 3 -23.98 -6.39 9.73
N LYS A 4 -24.82 -5.80 10.59
CA LYS A 4 -26.28 -5.79 10.43
C LYS A 4 -26.80 -4.36 10.43
N SER A 5 -27.71 -4.05 9.51
CA SER A 5 -28.42 -2.77 9.51
C SER A 5 -29.44 -2.71 10.64
N VAL A 6 -29.44 -1.62 11.42
CA VAL A 6 -30.44 -1.39 12.48
C VAL A 6 -31.66 -0.69 11.89
N PHE A 7 -32.85 -1.05 12.39
CA PHE A 7 -34.06 -0.28 12.14
C PHE A 7 -33.91 1.16 12.66
N HIS A 8 -34.01 2.13 11.76
CA HIS A 8 -33.96 3.55 12.11
C HIS A 8 -35.13 4.30 11.48
N ILE A 9 -35.73 5.22 12.24
CA ILE A 9 -36.76 6.13 11.75
C ILE A 9 -36.11 7.49 11.49
N ASN A 10 -36.69 8.27 10.57
CA ASN A 10 -36.32 9.65 10.33
C ASN A 10 -36.27 10.42 11.67
N GLY A 11 -35.08 10.82 12.09
CA GLY A 11 -34.85 11.47 13.37
C GLY A 11 -35.44 12.87 13.44
N TYR A 12 -35.76 13.52 12.32
CA TYR A 12 -36.50 14.79 12.35
C TYR A 12 -37.92 14.60 12.88
N VAL A 13 -38.60 13.52 12.50
CA VAL A 13 -39.92 13.16 13.05
C VAL A 13 -39.79 12.83 14.54
N GLY A 14 -38.76 12.08 14.91
CA GLY A 14 -38.44 11.78 16.31
C GLY A 14 -38.16 13.03 17.15
N LEU A 15 -37.43 14.00 16.60
CA LEU A 15 -37.12 15.27 17.26
C LEU A 15 -38.40 16.11 17.46
N VAL A 16 -39.23 16.25 16.42
CA VAL A 16 -40.49 16.98 16.51
C VAL A 16 -41.42 16.34 17.55
N LEU A 17 -41.55 15.01 17.55
CA LEU A 17 -42.33 14.29 18.54
C LEU A 17 -41.79 14.47 19.97
N ALA A 18 -40.46 14.42 20.15
CA ALA A 18 -39.84 14.66 21.45
C ALA A 18 -40.14 16.09 21.96
N VAL A 19 -40.03 17.10 21.10
CA VAL A 19 -40.35 18.49 21.45
C VAL A 19 -41.83 18.65 21.80
N LEU A 20 -42.74 18.07 21.00
CA LEU A 20 -44.18 18.10 21.27
C LEU A 20 -44.52 17.43 22.60
N PHE A 21 -43.87 16.30 22.92
CA PHE A 21 -44.06 15.62 24.18
C PHE A 21 -43.55 16.40 25.39
N VAL A 22 -42.42 17.13 25.26
CA VAL A 22 -41.95 18.02 26.34
C VAL A 22 -42.91 19.19 26.55
N LEU A 23 -43.36 19.84 25.46
CA LEU A 23 -44.28 20.97 25.56
C LEU A 23 -45.66 20.55 26.09
N GLY A 24 -46.20 19.45 25.59
CA GLY A 24 -47.48 18.89 26.04
C GLY A 24 -47.42 18.40 27.49
N GLY A 25 -46.33 17.74 27.89
CA GLY A 25 -46.10 17.33 29.27
C GLY A 25 -45.99 18.53 30.22
N GLY A 26 -45.24 19.56 29.84
CA GLY A 26 -45.12 20.80 30.62
C GLY A 26 -46.46 21.55 30.76
N TRP A 27 -47.26 21.61 29.70
CA TRP A 27 -48.59 22.23 29.74
C TRP A 27 -49.58 21.44 30.62
N LEU A 28 -49.56 20.10 30.57
CA LEU A 28 -50.38 19.25 31.43
C LEU A 28 -50.03 19.38 32.92
N ILE A 29 -48.75 19.56 33.23
CA ILE A 29 -48.31 19.83 34.61
C ILE A 29 -48.81 21.19 35.08
N TRP A 30 -48.68 22.23 34.24
CA TRP A 30 -49.09 23.58 34.58
C TRP A 30 -50.62 23.72 34.77
N SER A 31 -51.41 23.14 33.86
CA SER A 31 -52.87 23.09 33.97
C SER A 31 -53.32 22.25 35.16
N GLY A 32 -52.77 21.05 35.32
CA GLY A 32 -53.08 20.17 36.46
C GLY A 32 -52.73 20.76 37.83
N ALA A 33 -51.68 21.58 37.93
CA ALA A 33 -51.32 22.29 39.15
C ALA A 33 -52.22 23.49 39.44
N THR A 34 -52.88 24.05 38.42
CA THR A 34 -53.81 25.19 38.57
C THR A 34 -55.20 24.71 38.98
N ASP A 35 -55.64 23.57 38.44
CA ASP A 35 -56.99 23.01 38.65
C ASP A 35 -57.05 21.89 39.72
N ASP A 36 -55.95 21.65 40.46
CA ASP A 36 -55.78 20.64 41.53
C ASP A 36 -56.08 19.17 41.08
N HIS A 37 -55.93 18.90 39.79
CA HIS A 37 -56.11 17.59 39.19
C HIS A 37 -54.80 16.77 39.22
N ILE A 38 -54.65 15.93 40.25
CA ILE A 38 -53.48 15.06 40.46
C ILE A 38 -53.18 14.16 39.24
N VAL A 39 -54.22 13.68 38.54
CA VAL A 39 -54.09 12.78 37.39
C VAL A 39 -53.36 13.44 36.21
N SER A 40 -53.64 14.73 35.92
CA SER A 40 -52.97 15.48 34.84
C SER A 40 -51.49 15.72 35.14
N VAL A 41 -51.14 15.96 36.42
CA VAL A 41 -49.75 16.13 36.83
C VAL A 41 -48.95 14.84 36.64
N PHE A 42 -49.52 13.69 37.03
CA PHE A 42 -48.89 12.38 36.82
C PHE A 42 -48.73 12.05 35.33
N LEU A 43 -49.76 12.31 34.52
CA LEU A 43 -49.71 12.05 33.09
C LEU A 43 -48.68 12.94 32.38
N GLY A 44 -48.58 14.21 32.76
CA GLY A 44 -47.56 15.13 32.24
C GLY A 44 -46.13 14.71 32.62
N ALA A 45 -45.93 14.25 33.86
CA ALA A 45 -44.64 13.69 34.30
C ALA A 45 -44.24 12.43 33.51
N LEU A 46 -45.17 11.51 33.28
CA LEU A 46 -44.94 10.32 32.46
C LEU A 46 -44.56 10.69 31.02
N LEU A 47 -45.21 11.72 30.46
CA LEU A 47 -44.94 12.23 29.11
C LEU A 47 -43.52 12.80 28.97
N ILE A 48 -43.04 13.51 29.99
CA ILE A 48 -41.66 14.02 30.05
C ILE A 48 -40.65 12.87 30.14
N VAL A 49 -40.93 11.84 30.93
CA VAL A 49 -40.08 10.64 31.00
C VAL A 49 -39.99 9.97 29.63
N ILE A 50 -41.12 9.77 28.95
CA ILE A 50 -41.14 9.20 27.59
C ILE A 50 -40.33 10.08 26.61
N ALA A 51 -40.45 11.40 26.71
CA ALA A 51 -39.68 12.32 25.89
C ALA A 51 -38.17 12.22 26.16
N ALA A 52 -37.75 12.08 27.43
CA ALA A 52 -36.36 11.89 27.81
C ALA A 52 -35.78 10.57 27.25
N PHE A 53 -36.57 9.49 27.28
CA PHE A 53 -36.22 8.23 26.62
C PHE A 53 -36.10 8.38 25.10
N GLY A 54 -37.04 9.09 24.46
CA GLY A 54 -36.98 9.40 23.03
C GLY A 54 -35.76 10.25 22.64
N ALA A 55 -35.37 11.21 23.49
CA ALA A 55 -34.19 12.03 23.28
C ALA A 55 -32.88 11.20 23.33
N SER A 56 -32.79 10.23 24.24
CA SER A 56 -31.66 9.29 24.31
C SER A 56 -31.50 8.45 23.03
N SER A 57 -32.61 8.20 22.32
CA SER A 57 -32.62 7.47 21.06
C SER A 57 -32.09 8.29 19.86
N LEU A 58 -32.11 9.63 19.94
CA LEU A 58 -31.67 10.48 18.84
C LEU A 58 -30.16 10.33 18.58
N THR A 59 -29.78 10.19 17.31
CA THR A 59 -28.39 9.96 16.90
C THR A 59 -28.10 10.72 15.62
N ILE A 60 -27.00 11.48 15.62
CA ILE A 60 -26.48 12.15 14.42
C ILE A 60 -25.36 11.29 13.85
N VAL A 61 -25.46 11.00 12.56
CA VAL A 61 -24.43 10.30 11.79
C VAL A 61 -23.90 11.25 10.71
N GLY A 62 -22.61 11.56 10.78
CA GLY A 62 -21.94 12.40 9.80
C GLY A 62 -21.64 11.67 8.49
N PRO A 63 -21.25 12.38 7.42
CA PRO A 63 -20.80 11.75 6.18
C PRO A 63 -19.51 10.95 6.38
N ASN A 64 -19.43 9.78 5.73
CA ASN A 64 -18.31 8.83 5.85
C ASN A 64 -18.02 8.41 7.30
N GLN A 65 -19.08 8.29 8.11
CA GLN A 65 -19.03 7.83 9.48
C GLN A 65 -20.12 6.81 9.71
N ALA A 66 -19.81 5.78 10.47
CA ALA A 66 -20.77 4.81 10.96
C ALA A 66 -20.96 4.94 12.47
N LYS A 67 -22.16 4.63 12.94
CA LYS A 67 -22.46 4.47 14.37
C LYS A 67 -22.78 3.00 14.65
N VAL A 68 -21.95 2.36 15.47
CA VAL A 68 -22.15 0.99 15.96
C VAL A 68 -22.94 1.04 17.25
N LEU A 69 -24.05 0.30 17.32
CA LEU A 69 -24.96 0.31 18.45
C LEU A 69 -24.87 -0.99 19.25
N THR A 70 -24.70 -0.84 20.56
CA THR A 70 -24.77 -1.95 21.51
C THR A 70 -25.80 -1.67 22.59
N PHE A 71 -26.50 -2.72 23.01
CA PHE A 71 -27.47 -2.70 24.09
C PHE A 71 -27.11 -3.76 25.10
N PHE A 72 -26.77 -3.32 26.32
CA PHE A 72 -26.32 -4.19 27.40
C PHE A 72 -25.24 -5.20 26.96
N GLY A 73 -24.24 -4.72 26.20
CA GLY A 73 -23.12 -5.53 25.71
C GLY A 73 -23.42 -6.40 24.48
N LYS A 74 -24.66 -6.43 23.98
CA LYS A 74 -25.00 -7.11 22.71
C LYS A 74 -24.96 -6.14 21.55
N TYR A 75 -24.29 -6.52 20.47
CA TYR A 75 -24.34 -5.81 19.19
C TYR A 75 -25.75 -5.90 18.59
N ILE A 76 -26.38 -4.75 18.36
CA ILE A 76 -27.69 -4.68 17.67
C ILE A 76 -27.47 -4.49 16.18
N GLY A 77 -26.53 -3.61 15.81
CA GLY A 77 -26.22 -3.32 14.41
C GLY A 77 -25.48 -1.99 14.24
N THR A 78 -25.35 -1.57 12.99
CA THR A 78 -24.66 -0.34 12.58
C THR A 78 -25.59 0.54 11.73
N ILE A 79 -25.47 1.86 11.88
CA ILE A 79 -26.07 2.87 10.98
C ILE A 79 -24.95 3.53 10.18
N ARG A 80 -25.02 3.49 8.85
CA ARG A 80 -24.05 4.10 7.93
C ARG A 80 -24.55 5.35 7.22
N ASP A 81 -25.86 5.43 7.02
CA ASP A 81 -26.46 6.56 6.31
C ASP A 81 -26.22 7.85 7.08
N SER A 82 -25.94 8.93 6.35
CA SER A 82 -25.76 10.25 6.94
C SER A 82 -27.12 10.88 7.24
N GLY A 83 -27.24 11.52 8.40
CA GLY A 83 -28.47 12.16 8.81
C GLY A 83 -28.76 12.06 10.30
N LEU A 84 -29.95 12.52 10.65
CA LEU A 84 -30.51 12.41 11.99
C LEU A 84 -31.42 11.18 12.05
N PHE A 85 -31.12 10.26 12.97
CA PHE A 85 -31.87 9.01 13.13
C PHE A 85 -32.37 8.86 14.55
N MET A 86 -33.57 8.29 14.67
CA MET A 86 -34.11 7.81 15.94
C MET A 86 -33.92 6.29 15.98
N THR A 87 -33.19 5.79 16.98
CA THR A 87 -32.85 4.36 17.12
C THR A 87 -33.36 3.76 18.43
N VAL A 88 -32.85 2.62 18.88
CA VAL A 88 -33.23 2.05 20.19
C VAL A 88 -32.71 2.98 21.31
N PRO A 89 -33.55 3.39 22.27
CA PRO A 89 -33.10 4.18 23.42
C PRO A 89 -32.18 3.37 24.34
N LEU A 90 -31.37 4.05 25.16
CA LEU A 90 -30.45 3.41 26.12
C LEU A 90 -29.37 2.50 25.49
N THR A 91 -28.97 2.75 24.23
CA THR A 91 -27.85 2.07 23.59
C THR A 91 -26.55 2.87 23.70
N TYR A 92 -25.41 2.18 23.83
CA TYR A 92 -24.10 2.77 23.57
C TYR A 92 -23.88 2.89 22.06
N LYS A 93 -23.29 4.02 21.64
CA LYS A 93 -23.15 4.39 20.23
C LYS A 93 -21.69 4.76 19.94
N PHE A 94 -20.94 3.84 19.35
CA PHE A 94 -19.54 4.05 18.99
C PHE A 94 -19.44 4.62 17.57
N ALA A 95 -18.61 5.63 17.39
CA ALA A 95 -18.41 6.27 16.10
C ALA A 95 -17.16 5.70 15.41
N ILE A 96 -17.31 5.21 14.19
CA ILE A 96 -16.21 4.67 13.39
C ILE A 96 -16.13 5.45 12.08
N SER A 97 -14.93 5.89 11.73
CA SER A 97 -14.69 6.57 10.46
C SER A 97 -14.66 5.55 9.33
N LEU A 98 -15.42 5.80 8.26
CA LEU A 98 -15.37 5.03 7.01
C LEU A 98 -14.44 5.69 5.97
N ARG A 99 -13.76 6.78 6.35
CA ARG A 99 -12.86 7.51 5.47
C ARG A 99 -11.63 6.67 5.15
N VAL A 100 -11.12 6.86 3.93
CA VAL A 100 -9.81 6.33 3.53
C VAL A 100 -8.72 6.99 4.36
N ARG A 101 -7.80 6.18 4.88
CA ARG A 101 -6.69 6.59 5.72
C ARG A 101 -5.40 5.97 5.20
N ASN A 102 -4.31 6.69 5.41
CA ASN A 102 -2.97 6.22 5.08
C ASN A 102 -2.24 5.88 6.37
N PHE A 103 -1.62 4.71 6.39
CA PHE A 103 -0.61 4.33 7.37
C PHE A 103 0.76 4.30 6.68
N ASN A 104 1.73 5.03 7.23
CA ASN A 104 3.10 5.01 6.75
C ASN A 104 3.92 4.16 7.70
N SER A 105 4.52 3.08 7.19
CA SER A 105 5.40 2.26 8.02
C SER A 105 6.68 3.01 8.37
N ALA A 106 7.28 2.66 9.50
CA ALA A 106 8.66 3.03 9.79
C ALA A 106 9.61 2.42 8.75
N ILE A 107 10.81 3.00 8.63
CA ILE A 107 11.90 2.39 7.84
C ILE A 107 12.42 1.18 8.62
N LEU A 108 12.35 0.02 7.99
CA LEU A 108 12.77 -1.26 8.56
C LEU A 108 14.06 -1.73 7.88
N LYS A 109 15.03 -2.15 8.69
CA LYS A 109 16.19 -2.87 8.20
C LYS A 109 15.90 -4.37 8.16
N VAL A 110 15.93 -4.95 6.96
CA VAL A 110 15.62 -6.36 6.70
C VAL A 110 16.60 -6.92 5.68
N ASN A 111 16.66 -8.24 5.56
CA ASN A 111 17.45 -8.87 4.51
C ASN A 111 16.54 -9.21 3.33
N ASP A 112 17.05 -8.99 2.12
CA ASP A 112 16.40 -9.46 0.89
C ASP A 112 16.56 -10.99 0.73
N LEU A 113 15.97 -11.57 -0.33
CA LEU A 113 16.10 -13.00 -0.65
C LEU A 113 17.57 -13.49 -0.73
N ARG A 114 18.51 -12.60 -1.06
CA ARG A 114 19.94 -12.93 -1.21
C ARG A 114 20.75 -12.67 0.07
N GLY A 115 20.09 -12.23 1.15
CA GLY A 115 20.74 -11.87 2.40
C GLY A 115 21.38 -10.48 2.40
N ASN A 116 21.14 -9.63 1.40
CA ASN A 116 21.62 -8.25 1.41
C ASN A 116 20.78 -7.44 2.40
N PRO A 117 21.40 -6.72 3.35
CA PRO A 117 20.66 -5.82 4.23
C PRO A 117 20.14 -4.62 3.43
N ILE A 118 18.84 -4.39 3.51
CA ILE A 118 18.10 -3.31 2.85
C ILE A 118 17.26 -2.54 3.86
N GLU A 119 17.00 -1.29 3.54
CA GLU A 119 16.05 -0.42 4.23
C GLU A 119 14.78 -0.32 3.39
N ILE A 120 13.64 -0.68 3.97
CA ILE A 120 12.35 -0.71 3.30
C ILE A 120 11.28 0.00 4.13
N ALA A 121 10.41 0.75 3.46
CA ALA A 121 9.19 1.30 4.04
C ALA A 121 8.06 1.26 3.02
N ALA A 122 6.82 1.18 3.52
CA ALA A 122 5.62 1.13 2.70
C ALA A 122 4.54 2.10 3.23
N VAL A 123 3.70 2.58 2.32
CA VAL A 123 2.44 3.23 2.64
C VAL A 123 1.31 2.24 2.35
N ILE A 124 0.41 2.11 3.32
CA ILE A 124 -0.79 1.29 3.23
C ILE A 124 -1.99 2.22 3.29
N VAL A 125 -2.79 2.22 2.23
CA VAL A 125 -4.03 2.98 2.13
C VAL A 125 -5.18 2.03 2.42
N PHE A 126 -5.98 2.33 3.44
CA PHE A 126 -7.04 1.44 3.89
C PHE A 126 -8.30 2.21 4.32
N LYS A 127 -9.42 1.50 4.41
CA LYS A 127 -10.69 2.00 4.95
C LYS A 127 -11.41 0.88 5.70
N VAL A 128 -12.25 1.25 6.67
CA VAL A 128 -13.08 0.28 7.40
C VAL A 128 -14.28 -0.12 6.56
N VAL A 129 -14.47 -1.42 6.34
CA VAL A 129 -15.60 -1.98 5.59
C VAL A 129 -16.54 -2.81 6.44
N ASP A 130 -16.08 -3.39 7.55
CA ASP A 130 -16.95 -4.00 8.56
C ASP A 130 -16.70 -3.32 9.90
N THR A 131 -17.64 -2.46 10.26
CA THR A 131 -17.58 -1.65 11.49
C THR A 131 -17.74 -2.47 12.76
N SER A 132 -18.43 -3.61 12.66
CA SER A 132 -18.64 -4.51 13.80
C SER A 132 -17.37 -5.29 14.09
N THR A 133 -16.75 -5.82 13.05
CA THR A 133 -15.48 -6.57 13.16
C THR A 133 -14.35 -5.62 13.58
N ALA A 134 -14.28 -4.41 13.01
CA ALA A 134 -13.26 -3.42 13.38
C ALA A 134 -13.33 -2.95 14.85
N LEU A 135 -14.51 -3.03 15.50
CA LEU A 135 -14.67 -2.62 16.89
C LEU A 135 -14.57 -3.77 17.89
N PHE A 136 -14.96 -4.99 17.51
CA PHE A 136 -15.11 -6.10 18.44
C PHE A 136 -14.15 -7.28 18.19
N ALA A 137 -13.58 -7.42 17.00
CA ALA A 137 -12.65 -8.51 16.71
C ALA A 137 -11.21 -8.18 17.11
N VAL A 138 -10.87 -6.89 17.16
CA VAL A 138 -9.56 -6.36 17.54
C VAL A 138 -9.73 -5.19 18.49
N ASP A 139 -8.81 -5.02 19.44
CA ASP A 139 -8.87 -3.93 20.43
C ASP A 139 -8.71 -2.56 19.77
N ASP A 140 -7.63 -2.41 18.98
CA ASP A 140 -7.37 -1.24 18.15
C ASP A 140 -7.00 -1.69 16.74
N TYR A 141 -7.90 -1.44 15.79
CA TYR A 141 -7.69 -1.81 14.39
C TYR A 141 -6.54 -1.02 13.74
N GLU A 142 -6.24 0.20 14.20
CA GLU A 142 -5.12 0.99 13.66
C GLU A 142 -3.79 0.39 14.08
N GLN A 143 -3.65 0.06 15.37
CA GLN A 143 -2.47 -0.63 15.89
C GLN A 143 -2.32 -2.02 15.28
N PHE A 144 -3.44 -2.73 15.07
CA PHE A 144 -3.41 -4.03 14.40
C PHE A 144 -2.90 -3.91 12.96
N VAL A 145 -3.37 -2.90 12.20
CA VAL A 145 -2.88 -2.62 10.85
C VAL A 145 -1.38 -2.34 10.85
N GLU A 146 -0.88 -1.54 11.81
CA GLU A 146 0.55 -1.25 11.96
C GLU A 146 1.40 -2.52 12.14
N ILE A 147 1.03 -3.37 13.11
CA ILE A 147 1.78 -4.59 13.44
C ILE A 147 1.76 -5.58 12.25
N GLN A 148 0.60 -5.76 11.62
CA GLN A 148 0.48 -6.66 10.47
C GLN A 148 1.22 -6.12 9.24
N SER A 149 1.21 -4.80 9.03
CA SER A 149 1.97 -4.13 7.97
C SER A 149 3.46 -4.35 8.13
N GLU A 150 4.01 -4.19 9.33
CA GLU A 150 5.43 -4.47 9.57
C GLU A 150 5.78 -5.93 9.25
N SER A 151 4.97 -6.88 9.74
CA SER A 151 5.21 -8.31 9.50
C SER A 151 5.17 -8.67 8.01
N ALA A 152 4.18 -8.16 7.26
CA ALA A 152 4.06 -8.44 5.83
C ALA A 152 5.18 -7.80 5.01
N VAL A 153 5.57 -6.55 5.32
CA VAL A 153 6.69 -5.89 4.64
C VAL A 153 7.99 -6.69 4.84
N ARG A 154 8.25 -7.19 6.05
CA ARG A 154 9.41 -8.07 6.32
C ARG A 154 9.35 -9.36 5.50
N HIS A 155 8.17 -9.97 5.41
CA HIS A 155 7.98 -11.21 4.68
C HIS A 155 8.19 -11.01 3.17
N VAL A 156 7.51 -10.04 2.56
CA VAL A 156 7.70 -9.70 1.14
C VAL A 156 9.14 -9.35 0.83
N ALA A 157 9.82 -8.58 1.69
CA ALA A 157 11.23 -8.26 1.48
C ALA A 157 12.12 -9.52 1.43
N SER A 158 11.81 -10.55 2.21
CA SER A 158 12.57 -11.81 2.22
C SER A 158 12.29 -12.72 1.02
N GLU A 159 11.14 -12.57 0.35
CA GLU A 159 10.78 -13.36 -0.83
C GLU A 159 11.44 -12.87 -2.12
N TYR A 160 11.75 -11.57 -2.21
CA TYR A 160 12.28 -10.95 -3.42
C TYR A 160 13.70 -10.42 -3.22
N PRO A 161 14.59 -10.55 -4.23
CA PRO A 161 15.87 -9.87 -4.20
C PRO A 161 15.69 -8.36 -4.41
N TYR A 162 16.59 -7.56 -3.84
CA TYR A 162 16.59 -6.11 -4.07
C TYR A 162 16.76 -5.79 -5.57
N ASP A 163 17.75 -6.43 -6.20
CA ASP A 163 18.08 -6.29 -7.63
C ASP A 163 18.78 -7.56 -8.13
N THR A 164 18.70 -7.81 -9.43
CA THR A 164 19.31 -8.98 -10.10
C THR A 164 20.23 -8.52 -11.23
N PHE A 165 21.52 -8.81 -11.10
CA PHE A 165 22.53 -8.43 -12.10
C PHE A 165 22.66 -9.43 -13.26
N ASP A 166 22.21 -10.67 -13.06
CA ASP A 166 22.44 -11.78 -14.00
C ASP A 166 21.20 -12.16 -14.81
N ASP A 167 19.99 -11.82 -14.33
CA ASP A 167 18.73 -12.27 -14.95
C ASP A 167 17.64 -11.19 -14.86
N ALA A 168 17.44 -10.48 -15.97
CA ALA A 168 16.47 -9.39 -16.07
C ALA A 168 15.00 -9.86 -16.04
N LYS A 169 14.74 -11.17 -16.04
CA LYS A 169 13.38 -11.72 -16.01
C LYS A 169 12.85 -11.99 -14.60
N LYS A 170 13.69 -11.93 -13.57
CA LYS A 170 13.25 -12.15 -12.19
C LYS A 170 12.61 -10.89 -11.63
N ILE A 171 11.51 -11.08 -10.90
CA ILE A 171 10.84 -10.00 -10.16
C ILE A 171 11.78 -9.54 -9.05
N THR A 172 12.03 -8.23 -8.99
CA THR A 172 12.84 -7.61 -7.94
C THR A 172 12.07 -6.51 -7.24
N LEU A 173 12.45 -6.22 -6.00
CA LEU A 173 11.86 -5.11 -5.23
C LEU A 173 12.02 -3.77 -5.96
N ARG A 174 13.14 -3.59 -6.68
CA ARG A 174 13.49 -2.34 -7.37
C ARG A 174 12.83 -2.19 -8.75
N SER A 175 12.87 -3.23 -9.58
CA SER A 175 12.48 -3.15 -11.00
C SER A 175 10.99 -3.41 -11.23
N ASN A 176 10.34 -4.14 -10.32
CA ASN A 176 8.94 -4.54 -10.44
C ASN A 176 8.09 -4.07 -9.24
N PRO A 177 8.10 -2.76 -8.91
CA PRO A 177 7.46 -2.26 -7.69
C PRO A 177 5.93 -2.48 -7.68
N THR A 178 5.28 -2.48 -8.84
CA THR A 178 3.83 -2.71 -8.96
C THR A 178 3.46 -4.14 -8.58
N GLU A 179 4.15 -5.13 -9.15
CA GLU A 179 3.87 -6.54 -8.89
C GLU A 179 4.14 -6.92 -7.42
N VAL A 180 5.20 -6.37 -6.83
CA VAL A 180 5.50 -6.52 -5.41
C VAL A 180 4.44 -5.84 -4.54
N SER A 181 3.95 -4.67 -4.95
CA SER A 181 2.89 -3.95 -4.23
C SER A 181 1.54 -4.69 -4.31
N ASP A 182 1.21 -5.29 -5.45
CA ASP A 182 0.01 -6.12 -5.60
C ASP A 182 0.09 -7.36 -4.73
N ARG A 183 1.27 -7.99 -4.67
CA ARG A 183 1.53 -9.13 -3.78
C ARG A 183 1.38 -8.74 -2.30
N LEU A 184 1.99 -7.62 -1.89
CA LEU A 184 1.89 -7.08 -0.54
C LEU A 184 0.44 -6.74 -0.18
N THR A 185 -0.33 -6.18 -1.12
CA THR A 185 -1.75 -5.86 -0.95
C THR A 185 -2.56 -7.13 -0.71
N ALA A 186 -2.34 -8.18 -1.52
CA ALA A 186 -3.06 -9.44 -1.37
C ALA A 186 -2.75 -10.13 -0.02
N GLU A 187 -1.48 -10.18 0.37
CA GLU A 187 -1.07 -10.77 1.63
C GLU A 187 -1.61 -9.98 2.84
N LEU A 188 -1.52 -8.66 2.81
CA LEU A 188 -2.06 -7.84 3.89
C LEU A 188 -3.58 -7.91 3.96
N GLN A 189 -4.28 -7.97 2.83
CA GLN A 189 -5.74 -8.08 2.83
C GLN A 189 -6.18 -9.37 3.53
N GLU A 190 -5.50 -10.49 3.26
CA GLU A 190 -5.78 -11.76 3.93
C GLU A 190 -5.64 -11.65 5.46
N ARG A 191 -4.57 -11.00 5.92
CA ARG A 191 -4.30 -10.77 7.36
C ARG A 191 -5.27 -9.78 8.01
N LEU A 192 -5.70 -8.74 7.29
CA LEU A 192 -6.55 -7.66 7.81
C LEU A 192 -8.05 -7.94 7.71
N ASN A 193 -8.46 -9.00 7.00
CA ASN A 193 -9.86 -9.44 6.95
C ASN A 193 -10.47 -9.64 8.35
N VAL A 194 -9.68 -10.14 9.31
CA VAL A 194 -10.13 -10.34 10.70
C VAL A 194 -10.39 -9.04 11.46
N ALA A 195 -9.86 -7.91 10.97
CA ALA A 195 -10.07 -6.58 11.53
C ALA A 195 -11.17 -5.78 10.81
N GLY A 196 -11.82 -6.36 9.78
CA GLY A 196 -12.89 -5.67 9.04
C GLY A 196 -12.40 -4.47 8.21
N VAL A 197 -11.11 -4.49 7.84
CA VAL A 197 -10.44 -3.44 7.06
C VAL A 197 -10.23 -3.90 5.63
N GLU A 198 -10.50 -3.00 4.67
CA GLU A 198 -10.17 -3.18 3.26
C GLU A 198 -8.98 -2.29 2.89
N ILE A 199 -8.00 -2.89 2.23
CA ILE A 199 -6.85 -2.21 1.67
C ILE A 199 -7.23 -1.72 0.27
N VAL A 200 -7.06 -0.42 0.06
CA VAL A 200 -7.28 0.23 -1.23
C VAL A 200 -6.03 0.12 -2.11
N GLU A 201 -4.87 0.34 -1.51
CA GLU A 201 -3.57 0.36 -2.19
C GLU A 201 -2.45 0.11 -1.17
N THR A 202 -1.38 -0.55 -1.60
CA THR A 202 -0.09 -0.50 -0.92
C THR A 202 1.00 -0.05 -1.87
N ARG A 203 2.05 0.59 -1.36
CA ARG A 203 3.19 1.01 -2.17
C ARG A 203 4.45 1.09 -1.32
N LEU A 204 5.57 0.61 -1.85
CA LEU A 204 6.88 0.85 -1.25
C LEU A 204 7.26 2.33 -1.41
N THR A 205 7.40 3.04 -0.30
CA THR A 205 7.76 4.47 -0.26
C THR A 205 9.27 4.67 -0.16
N HIS A 206 9.97 3.71 0.44
CA HIS A 206 11.41 3.72 0.57
C HIS A 206 11.97 2.33 0.27
N LEU A 207 13.02 2.29 -0.53
CA LEU A 207 13.77 1.08 -0.84
C LEU A 207 15.22 1.47 -1.14
N ALA A 208 16.14 1.11 -0.25
CA ALA A 208 17.56 1.37 -0.40
C ALA A 208 18.40 0.22 0.16
N TYR A 209 19.65 0.10 -0.30
CA TYR A 209 20.63 -0.72 0.40
C TYR A 209 20.93 -0.11 1.76
N ALA A 210 21.11 -0.95 2.78
CA ALA A 210 21.52 -0.48 4.09
C ALA A 210 22.91 0.20 4.02
N THR A 211 23.12 1.14 4.95
CA THR A 211 24.32 1.98 4.99
C THR A 211 25.63 1.16 4.96
N GLU A 212 25.65 -0.05 5.52
CA GLU A 212 26.88 -0.88 5.56
C GLU A 212 27.34 -1.40 4.18
N ILE A 213 26.43 -1.57 3.22
CA ILE A 213 26.76 -2.14 1.91
C ILE A 213 26.51 -1.18 0.74
N ALA A 214 25.91 -0.01 1.00
CA ALA A 214 25.50 0.93 -0.05
C ALA A 214 26.65 1.35 -0.97
N SER A 215 27.82 1.70 -0.42
CA SER A 215 29.00 2.11 -1.19
C SER A 215 29.59 0.96 -2.01
N ALA A 216 29.70 -0.23 -1.42
CA ALA A 216 30.20 -1.43 -2.09
C ALA A 216 29.26 -1.88 -3.22
N MET A 217 27.94 -1.81 -3.00
CA MET A 217 26.95 -2.15 -4.02
C MET A 217 26.93 -1.13 -5.16
N LEU A 218 27.06 0.17 -4.87
CA LEU A 218 27.21 1.19 -5.90
C LEU A 218 28.46 0.94 -6.76
N GLN A 219 29.59 0.63 -6.13
CA GLN A 219 30.82 0.28 -6.84
C GLN A 219 30.65 -0.98 -7.69
N ARG A 220 29.93 -2.00 -7.18
CA ARG A 220 29.62 -3.22 -7.92
C ARG A 220 28.72 -2.93 -9.13
N GLN A 221 27.69 -2.10 -8.96
CA GLN A 221 26.80 -1.66 -10.05
C GLN A 221 27.58 -0.91 -11.14
N GLN A 222 28.45 0.02 -10.74
CA GLN A 222 29.32 0.75 -11.67
C GLN A 222 30.29 -0.20 -12.40
N SER A 223 30.91 -1.13 -11.68
CA SER A 223 31.83 -2.11 -12.28
C SER A 223 31.11 -3.03 -13.28
N SER A 224 29.91 -3.49 -12.94
CA SER A 224 29.07 -4.30 -13.83
C SER A 224 28.63 -3.51 -15.05
N ALA A 225 28.26 -2.23 -14.89
CA ALA A 225 27.92 -1.36 -16.01
C ALA A 225 29.12 -1.14 -16.95
N ILE A 226 30.31 -0.88 -16.41
CA ILE A 226 31.56 -0.74 -17.18
C ILE A 226 31.87 -2.04 -17.92
N LEU A 227 31.75 -3.19 -17.27
CA LEU A 227 31.98 -4.49 -17.90
C LEU A 227 30.97 -4.76 -19.03
N SER A 228 29.70 -4.46 -18.81
CA SER A 228 28.65 -4.61 -19.82
C SER A 228 28.91 -3.73 -21.04
N ALA A 229 29.31 -2.47 -20.82
CA ALA A 229 29.69 -1.55 -21.89
C ALA A 229 30.91 -2.08 -22.65
N ARG A 230 31.94 -2.58 -21.95
CA ARG A 230 33.12 -3.20 -22.58
C ARG A 230 32.77 -4.43 -23.40
N LYS A 231 31.82 -5.26 -22.95
CA LYS A 231 31.36 -6.42 -23.72
C LYS A 231 30.73 -5.99 -25.04
N VAL A 232 29.86 -4.98 -25.02
CA VAL A 232 29.24 -4.42 -26.25
C VAL A 232 30.30 -3.83 -27.19
N ILE A 233 31.31 -3.12 -26.66
CA ILE A 233 32.42 -2.59 -27.46
C ILE A 233 33.21 -3.73 -28.14
N VAL A 234 33.54 -4.78 -27.39
CA VAL A 234 34.29 -5.92 -27.92
C VAL A 234 33.47 -6.69 -28.96
N GLU A 235 32.20 -6.95 -28.70
CA GLU A 235 31.30 -7.61 -29.66
C GLU A 235 31.15 -6.80 -30.96
N GLY A 236 30.98 -5.47 -30.83
CA GLY A 236 30.97 -4.56 -31.98
C GLY A 236 32.29 -4.58 -32.75
N ALA A 237 33.43 -4.57 -32.06
CA ALA A 237 34.75 -4.63 -32.66
C ALA A 237 34.98 -5.94 -33.42
N VAL A 238 34.57 -7.09 -32.86
CA VAL A 238 34.62 -8.40 -33.55
C VAL A 238 33.78 -8.36 -34.82
N SER A 239 32.54 -7.88 -34.73
CA SER A 239 31.63 -7.77 -35.89
C SER A 239 32.21 -6.89 -37.00
N ILE A 240 32.74 -5.71 -36.67
CA ILE A 240 33.36 -4.79 -37.64
C ILE A 240 34.59 -5.44 -38.28
N THR A 241 35.41 -6.12 -37.48
CA THR A 241 36.63 -6.78 -37.94
C THR A 241 36.32 -7.92 -38.92
N GLU A 242 35.33 -8.76 -38.60
CA GLU A 242 34.87 -9.84 -39.48
C GLU A 242 34.31 -9.32 -40.81
N GLU A 243 33.50 -8.26 -40.77
CA GLU A 243 32.94 -7.62 -41.98
C GLU A 243 34.04 -7.02 -42.86
N THR A 244 35.00 -6.33 -42.24
CA THR A 244 36.13 -5.70 -42.94
C THR A 244 36.99 -6.74 -43.64
N LEU A 245 37.32 -7.85 -42.98
CA LEU A 245 38.15 -8.91 -43.55
C LEU A 245 37.45 -9.58 -44.76
N LYS A 246 36.16 -9.89 -44.62
CA LYS A 246 35.35 -10.44 -45.72
C LYS A 246 35.31 -9.51 -46.93
N ARG A 247 35.18 -8.20 -46.69
CA ARG A 247 35.17 -7.19 -47.76
C ARG A 247 36.53 -7.07 -48.44
N LEU A 248 37.62 -7.15 -47.67
CA LEU A 248 38.99 -7.06 -48.19
C LEU A 248 39.37 -8.27 -49.05
N GLU A 249 38.96 -9.48 -48.67
CA GLU A 249 39.13 -10.68 -49.51
C GLU A 249 38.36 -10.57 -50.84
N LYS A 250 37.14 -10.04 -50.78
CA LYS A 250 36.27 -9.87 -51.96
C LYS A 250 36.79 -8.80 -52.93
N ASP A 251 37.22 -7.64 -52.42
CA ASP A 251 37.59 -6.49 -53.24
C ASP A 251 39.02 -6.60 -53.80
N THR A 252 39.93 -7.28 -53.09
CA THR A 252 41.36 -7.37 -53.47
C THR A 252 41.72 -8.69 -54.18
N ASN A 253 40.78 -9.65 -54.25
CA ASN A 253 40.98 -10.99 -54.84
C ASN A 253 42.22 -11.74 -54.28
N MET A 254 42.67 -11.39 -53.07
CA MET A 254 43.81 -11.98 -52.37
C MET A 254 43.33 -13.06 -51.40
N GLN A 255 43.92 -14.26 -51.46
CA GLN A 255 43.73 -15.28 -50.42
C GLN A 255 44.62 -14.95 -49.23
N ILE A 256 44.00 -14.53 -48.13
CA ILE A 256 44.69 -14.27 -46.87
C ILE A 256 44.84 -15.63 -46.16
N SER A 257 46.08 -16.04 -45.88
CA SER A 257 46.35 -17.26 -45.09
C SER A 257 45.74 -17.15 -43.69
N ASP A 258 45.33 -18.27 -43.07
CA ASP A 258 44.72 -18.27 -41.74
C ASP A 258 45.59 -17.57 -40.69
N ASP A 259 46.92 -17.71 -40.77
CA ASP A 259 47.86 -16.99 -39.89
C ASP A 259 47.82 -15.47 -40.09
N GLN A 260 47.67 -15.01 -41.33
CA GLN A 260 47.56 -13.58 -41.65
C GLN A 260 46.21 -13.02 -41.22
N LYS A 261 45.13 -13.82 -41.30
CA LYS A 261 43.80 -13.43 -40.79
C LYS A 261 43.83 -13.18 -39.30
N VAL A 262 44.45 -14.09 -38.53
CA VAL A 262 44.57 -13.94 -37.06
C VAL A 262 45.37 -12.69 -36.71
N GLN A 263 46.46 -12.40 -37.42
CA GLN A 263 47.24 -11.17 -37.21
C GLN A 263 46.45 -9.90 -37.54
N LEU A 264 45.76 -9.86 -38.69
CA LEU A 264 44.93 -8.72 -39.09
C LEU A 264 43.77 -8.51 -38.12
N MET A 265 43.09 -9.59 -37.70
CA MET A 265 42.03 -9.52 -36.71
C MET A 265 42.52 -8.93 -35.39
N ASN A 266 43.65 -9.41 -34.87
CA ASN A 266 44.20 -8.89 -33.63
C ASN A 266 44.57 -7.41 -33.76
N ASN A 267 45.25 -7.02 -34.84
CA ASN A 267 45.64 -5.62 -35.08
C ASN A 267 44.42 -4.69 -35.21
N LEU A 268 43.38 -5.12 -35.93
CA LEU A 268 42.13 -4.38 -36.08
C LEU A 268 41.38 -4.28 -34.75
N MET A 269 41.24 -5.39 -34.02
CA MET A 269 40.60 -5.43 -32.69
C MET A 269 41.28 -4.48 -31.71
N VAL A 270 42.61 -4.53 -31.59
CA VAL A 270 43.38 -3.62 -30.72
C VAL A 270 43.18 -2.17 -31.14
N THR A 271 43.19 -1.88 -32.44
CA THR A 271 42.99 -0.52 -32.97
C THR A 271 41.58 0.02 -32.68
N ILE A 272 40.55 -0.82 -32.76
CA ILE A 272 39.15 -0.43 -32.52
C ILE A 272 38.87 -0.27 -31.02
N ILE A 273 39.41 -1.16 -30.18
CA ILE A 273 39.12 -1.22 -28.74
C ILE A 273 39.95 -0.19 -27.96
N SER A 274 41.11 0.24 -28.48
CA SER A 274 41.97 1.18 -27.78
C SER A 274 41.43 2.61 -27.80
N GLU A 275 40.80 3.02 -26.69
CA GLU A 275 40.33 4.41 -26.48
C GLU A 275 41.45 5.46 -26.46
N ARG A 276 42.71 5.05 -26.24
CA ARG A 276 43.90 5.89 -26.44
C ARG A 276 44.57 5.42 -27.72
N GLY A 277 44.57 6.25 -28.76
CA GLY A 277 45.14 5.92 -30.07
C GLY A 277 46.45 5.14 -29.96
N THR A 278 46.37 3.84 -30.25
CA THR A 278 47.54 2.97 -30.34
C THR A 278 48.19 3.19 -31.69
N GLN A 279 49.51 3.38 -31.71
CA GLN A 279 50.27 3.39 -32.96
C GLN A 279 50.43 1.95 -33.43
N PRO A 280 49.84 1.56 -34.59
CA PRO A 280 50.00 0.20 -35.10
C PRO A 280 51.47 -0.02 -35.50
N MET A 281 52.11 -1.01 -34.89
CA MET A 281 53.43 -1.48 -35.32
C MET A 281 53.23 -2.45 -36.48
N ILE A 282 53.33 -1.93 -37.72
CA ILE A 282 53.34 -2.78 -38.91
C ILE A 282 54.69 -3.50 -38.95
N ASN A 283 54.68 -4.82 -38.76
CA ASN A 283 55.87 -5.62 -38.94
C ASN A 283 56.07 -5.90 -40.44
N THR A 284 56.91 -5.11 -41.09
CA THR A 284 57.22 -5.25 -42.53
C THR A 284 58.25 -6.34 -42.83
N SER A 285 58.35 -7.39 -42.02
CA SER A 285 59.45 -8.37 -42.13
C SER A 285 59.50 -9.18 -43.43
N ASN A 286 58.51 -9.13 -44.33
CA ASN A 286 58.49 -9.96 -45.54
C ASN A 286 58.04 -9.24 -46.82
N VAL A 287 58.51 -8.01 -47.08
CA VAL A 287 58.51 -7.48 -48.46
C VAL A 287 59.91 -7.69 -49.04
N LYS A 288 60.12 -8.84 -49.69
CA LYS A 288 61.17 -9.06 -50.68
C LYS A 288 60.51 -9.33 -52.02
#